data_AF-A0A932BXG7-F1
#
_entry.id   AF-A0A932BXG7-F1
#
_cell.length_a   1.000
_cell.length_b   1.000
_cell.length_c   1.000
_cell.angle_alpha   90.00
_cell.angle_beta   90.00
_cell.angle_gamma   90.00
#
_symmetry.space_group_name_H-M   'P 1'
#
loop_
_entity.id
_entity.type
_entity.pdbx_description
1 polymer ?
#
loop_
_entity_poly.entity_id
_entity_poly.type
_entity_poly.pdbx_seq_one_letter_code
_entity_poly.pdbx_strand_id
1 'polypeptide(L)'
;MSSTSAAAERTGAVRHAQRAGGQAAALAGLIAGGAPFSEIAQQLLAARGSLDSLLVRLVDLELNECLPSQTVRDEVGHLILTALGRTGSRQSALRHRRDSTQRPTQFHIERTDS
;
A
#
# COMPACT_ATOMS: atom_id res chain seq x y z
N MET A 1 27.68 1.30 8.68
CA MET A 1 27.00 2.56 8.30
C MET A 1 25.48 2.37 8.35
N SER A 2 24.91 1.87 9.47
CA SER A 2 23.55 1.30 9.47
C SER A 2 22.58 1.86 10.52
N SER A 3 23.01 2.78 11.39
CA SER A 3 22.14 3.35 12.42
C SER A 3 21.19 4.42 11.90
N THR A 4 21.58 5.17 10.86
CA THR A 4 20.79 6.26 10.30
C THR A 4 19.59 5.77 9.48
N SER A 5 19.71 4.67 8.72
CA SER A 5 18.57 4.12 7.97
C SER A 5 17.54 3.49 8.90
N ALA A 6 17.97 2.73 9.91
CA ALA A 6 17.08 2.16 10.92
C ALA A 6 16.31 3.24 11.72
N ALA A 7 16.97 4.33 12.10
CA ALA A 7 16.33 5.45 12.79
C ALA A 7 15.30 6.18 11.89
N ALA A 8 15.61 6.35 10.60
CA ALA A 8 14.69 6.93 9.63
C ALA A 8 13.48 6.02 9.38
N GLU A 9 13.69 4.70 9.31
CA GLU A 9 12.63 3.72 9.12
C GLU A 9 11.68 3.66 10.32
N ARG A 10 12.21 3.65 11.54
CA ARG A 10 11.41 3.74 12.79
C ARG A 10 10.63 5.03 12.86
N THR A 11 11.24 6.17 12.53
CA THR A 11 10.53 7.47 12.46
C THR A 11 9.39 7.43 11.44
N GLY A 12 9.61 6.82 10.28
CA GLY A 12 8.58 6.61 9.28
C GLY A 12 7.44 5.70 9.76
N ALA A 13 7.74 4.65 10.52
CA ALA A 13 6.73 3.78 11.13
C ALA A 13 5.89 4.53 12.18
N VAL A 14 6.52 5.35 13.03
CA VAL A 14 5.82 6.19 14.01
C VAL A 14 4.86 7.17 13.32
N ARG A 15 5.30 7.87 12.27
CA ARG A 15 4.42 8.76 11.50
C ARG A 15 3.24 8.01 10.86
N HIS A 16 3.47 6.79 10.39
CA HIS A 16 2.41 5.97 9.83
C HIS A 16 1.41 5.53 10.90
N ALA A 17 1.88 5.13 12.08
CA ALA A 17 1.04 4.80 13.22
C ALA A 17 0.17 5.99 13.66
N GLN A 18 0.76 7.19 13.74
CA GLN A 18 0.03 8.42 14.06
C GLN A 18 -1.08 8.71 13.04
N ARG A 19 -0.79 8.54 11.75
CA ARG A 19 -1.81 8.71 10.69
C ARG A 19 -2.95 7.70 10.82
N ALA A 20 -2.64 6.42 10.99
CA ALA A 20 -3.64 5.37 11.16
C ALA A 20 -4.50 5.61 12.41
N GLY A 21 -3.88 6.05 13.50
CA GLY A 21 -4.58 6.46 14.73
C GLY A 21 -5.54 7.62 14.51
N GLY A 22 -5.11 8.67 13.78
CA GLY A 22 -5.98 9.79 13.43
C GLY A 22 -7.17 9.39 12.55
N GLN A 23 -6.96 8.49 11.57
CA GLN A 23 -8.02 7.95 10.74
C GLN A 23 -9.04 7.13 11.54
N ALA A 24 -8.57 6.28 12.46
CA ALA A 24 -9.43 5.50 13.34
C ALA A 24 -10.22 6.39 14.31
N ALA A 25 -9.57 7.42 14.89
CA ALA A 25 -10.22 8.36 15.80
C ALA A 25 -11.35 9.16 15.14
N ALA A 26 -11.21 9.49 13.85
CA ALA A 26 -12.23 10.21 13.09
C ALA A 26 -13.55 9.41 12.91
N LEU A 27 -13.50 8.07 12.97
CA LEU A 27 -14.69 7.22 12.79
C LEU A 27 -15.78 7.50 13.84
N ALA A 28 -15.38 7.74 15.10
CA ALA A 28 -16.34 8.04 16.16
C ALA A 28 -17.15 9.32 15.84
N GLY A 29 -16.49 10.33 15.27
CA GLY A 29 -17.13 11.57 14.83
C GLY A 29 -18.09 11.36 13.65
N LEU A 30 -17.71 10.53 12.67
CA LEU A 30 -18.59 10.19 11.53
C LEU A 30 -19.86 9.45 12.01
N ILE A 31 -19.71 8.50 12.94
CA ILE A 31 -20.84 7.74 13.50
C ILE A 31 -21.75 8.67 14.32
N ALA A 32 -21.19 9.45 15.23
CA ALA A 32 -21.96 10.37 16.07
C ALA A 32 -22.65 11.48 15.26
N GLY A 33 -22.01 11.92 14.16
CA GLY A 33 -22.55 12.91 13.23
C GLY A 33 -23.60 12.38 12.26
N GLY A 34 -23.92 11.07 12.31
CA GLY A 34 -24.92 10.47 11.44
C GLY A 34 -24.50 10.41 9.97
N ALA A 35 -23.20 10.28 9.70
CA ALA A 35 -22.69 10.14 8.33
C ALA A 35 -23.32 8.91 7.65
N PRO A 36 -23.51 8.94 6.30
CA PRO A 36 -24.01 7.79 5.57
C PRO A 36 -23.14 6.55 5.79
N PHE A 37 -23.76 5.37 5.86
CA PHE A 37 -23.04 4.11 6.07
C PHE A 37 -21.91 3.90 5.05
N SER A 38 -22.13 4.27 3.78
CA SER A 38 -21.10 4.14 2.73
C SER A 38 -19.83 4.92 3.05
N GLU A 39 -19.95 6.11 3.64
CA GLU A 39 -18.82 6.94 4.04
C GLU A 39 -18.08 6.33 5.24
N ILE A 40 -18.83 5.86 6.24
CA ILE A 40 -18.28 5.14 7.40
C ILE A 40 -17.53 3.88 6.94
N ALA A 41 -18.14 3.09 6.04
CA ALA A 41 -17.55 1.87 5.52
C ALA A 41 -16.28 2.14 4.71
N GLN A 42 -16.28 3.16 3.86
CA GLN A 42 -15.08 3.58 3.11
C GLN A 42 -13.95 4.00 4.04
N GLN A 43 -14.26 4.82 5.05
CA GLN A 43 -13.24 5.28 5.99
C GLN A 43 -12.70 4.13 6.86
N LEU A 44 -13.55 3.19 7.27
CA LEU A 44 -13.15 2.02 8.02
C LEU A 44 -12.24 1.09 7.19
N LEU A 45 -12.58 0.86 5.92
CA LEU A 45 -11.75 0.07 5.01
C LEU A 45 -10.40 0.75 4.74
N ALA A 46 -10.40 2.08 4.58
CA ALA A 46 -9.17 2.84 4.44
C ALA A 46 -8.29 2.75 5.69
N ALA A 47 -8.88 2.89 6.89
CA ALA A 47 -8.16 2.77 8.16
C ALA A 47 -7.57 1.36 8.33
N ARG A 48 -8.32 0.31 8.01
CA ARG A 48 -7.81 -1.07 7.99
C ARG A 48 -6.62 -1.21 7.03
N GLY A 49 -6.74 -0.70 5.80
CA GLY A 49 -5.65 -0.76 4.82
C GLY A 49 -4.38 -0.03 5.28
N SER A 50 -4.52 1.09 6.00
CA SER A 50 -3.39 1.78 6.65
C SER A 50 -2.76 0.93 7.75
N LEU A 51 -3.56 0.31 8.62
CA LEU A 51 -3.08 -0.57 9.70
C LEU A 51 -2.36 -1.81 9.15
N ASP A 52 -2.91 -2.47 8.14
CA ASP A 52 -2.28 -3.61 7.47
C ASP A 52 -0.92 -3.21 6.87
N SER A 53 -0.82 -1.99 6.33
CA SER A 53 0.42 -1.47 5.76
C SER A 53 1.45 -1.10 6.85
N LEU A 54 1.00 -0.63 8.00
CA LEU A 54 1.85 -0.40 9.16
C LEU A 54 2.40 -1.72 9.70
N LEU A 55 1.55 -2.75 9.83
CA LEU A 55 1.95 -4.07 10.30
C LEU A 55 3.07 -4.66 9.42
N VAL A 56 2.88 -4.67 8.10
CA VAL A 56 3.91 -5.15 7.16
C VAL A 56 5.23 -4.42 7.39
N ARG A 57 5.19 -3.08 7.52
CA ARG A 57 6.40 -2.28 7.74
C ARG A 57 7.09 -2.59 9.08
N LEU A 58 6.32 -2.84 10.15
CA LEU A 58 6.88 -3.20 11.45
C LEU A 58 7.51 -4.59 11.41
N VAL A 59 6.89 -5.53 10.71
CA VAL A 59 7.48 -6.86 10.53
C VAL A 59 8.73 -6.79 9.67
N ASP A 60 8.76 -6.02 8.58
CA ASP A 60 9.98 -5.83 7.78
C ASP A 60 11.13 -5.30 8.63
N LEU A 61 10.86 -4.36 9.57
CA LEU A 61 11.84 -3.86 10.52
C LEU A 61 12.37 -4.98 11.44
N GLU A 62 11.46 -5.75 12.04
CA GLU A 62 11.82 -6.85 12.94
C GLU A 62 12.62 -7.94 12.22
N LEU A 63 12.20 -8.33 11.01
CA LEU A 63 12.89 -9.34 10.20
C LEU A 63 14.29 -8.88 9.79
N ASN A 64 14.49 -7.58 9.51
CA ASN A 64 15.82 -7.04 9.23
C ASN A 64 16.76 -7.11 10.44
N GLU A 65 16.22 -7.05 11.66
CA GLU A 65 16.99 -7.17 12.90
C GLU A 65 17.25 -8.64 13.27
N CYS A 66 16.27 -9.53 13.09
CA CYS A 66 16.35 -10.92 13.53
C CYS A 66 16.91 -11.90 12.50
N LEU A 67 16.71 -11.67 11.20
CA LEU A 67 17.07 -12.61 10.15
C LEU A 67 18.21 -12.05 9.29
N PRO A 68 19.35 -12.75 9.17
CA PRO A 68 20.45 -12.30 8.31
C PRO A 68 20.20 -12.56 6.82
N SER A 69 19.40 -13.58 6.47
CA SER A 69 19.17 -14.03 5.09
C SER A 69 18.02 -13.27 4.41
N GLN A 70 18.30 -12.64 3.27
CA GLN A 70 17.29 -11.95 2.46
C GLN A 70 16.17 -12.88 1.97
N THR A 71 16.52 -14.11 1.55
CA THR A 71 15.56 -15.08 1.02
C THR A 71 14.51 -15.46 2.06
N VAL A 72 14.92 -15.65 3.32
CA VAL A 72 13.99 -15.98 4.41
C VAL A 72 13.12 -14.79 4.76
N ARG A 73 13.66 -13.57 4.71
CA ARG A 73 12.87 -12.32 4.91
C ARG A 73 11.76 -12.20 3.87
N ASP A 74 12.07 -12.45 2.59
CA ASP A 74 11.10 -12.35 1.51
C ASP A 74 9.98 -13.40 1.63
N GLU A 75 10.32 -14.64 2.01
CA GLU A 75 9.34 -15.71 2.21
C GLU A 75 8.36 -15.40 3.34
N VAL A 76 8.86 -14.95 4.50
CA VAL A 76 8.03 -14.56 5.63
C VAL A 76 7.18 -13.33 5.29
N GLY A 77 7.74 -12.34 4.59
CA GLY A 77 6.99 -11.19 4.09
C GLY A 77 5.83 -11.59 3.16
N HIS A 78 6.06 -12.57 2.28
CA HIS A 78 5.01 -13.12 1.42
C HIS A 78 3.91 -13.84 2.20
N LEU A 79 4.26 -14.61 3.24
CA LEU A 79 3.30 -15.26 4.12
C LEU A 79 2.36 -14.24 4.78
N ILE A 80 2.93 -13.15 5.30
CA ILE A 80 2.17 -12.09 5.98
C ILE A 80 1.23 -11.37 5.01
N LEU A 81 1.70 -11.02 3.81
CA LEU A 81 0.85 -10.39 2.80
C LEU A 81 -0.31 -11.31 2.38
N THR A 82 -0.08 -12.62 2.37
CA THR A 82 -1.12 -13.63 2.09
C THR A 82 -2.14 -13.69 3.20
N ALA A 83 -1.69 -13.74 4.47
CA ALA A 83 -2.58 -13.74 5.64
C ALA A 83 -3.44 -12.47 5.71
N LEU A 84 -2.93 -11.33 5.26
CA LEU A 84 -3.67 -10.07 5.16
C LEU A 84 -4.60 -9.99 3.93
N GLY A 85 -4.64 -11.03 3.09
CA GLY A 85 -5.47 -11.06 1.86
C GLY A 85 -4.98 -10.13 0.75
N ARG A 86 -3.71 -9.69 0.80
CA ARG A 86 -3.14 -8.67 -0.12
C ARG A 86 -2.44 -9.24 -1.36
N THR A 87 -2.42 -10.56 -1.52
CA THR A 87 -1.73 -11.24 -2.65
C THR A 87 -2.35 -10.98 -4.02
N GLY A 88 -3.59 -10.48 -4.11
CA GLY A 88 -4.26 -10.22 -5.38
C GLY A 88 -3.84 -8.94 -6.13
N SER A 89 -3.22 -7.95 -5.47
CA SER A 89 -3.04 -6.61 -6.07
C SER A 89 -1.74 -6.43 -6.87
N ARG A 90 -0.64 -7.11 -6.50
CA ARG A 90 0.66 -6.90 -7.16
C ARG A 90 0.71 -7.39 -8.62
N GLN A 91 -0.09 -8.38 -9.00
CA GLN A 91 -0.19 -8.82 -10.41
C GLN A 91 -0.90 -7.79 -11.31
N SER A 92 -1.83 -7.00 -10.76
CA SER A 92 -2.57 -6.01 -11.55
C SER A 92 -1.73 -4.78 -11.90
N ALA A 93 -0.92 -4.27 -10.96
CA ALA A 93 -0.04 -3.12 -11.20
C ALA A 93 1.09 -3.41 -12.22
N LEU A 94 1.58 -4.65 -12.27
CA LEU A 94 2.57 -5.08 -13.27
C LEU A 94 1.95 -5.30 -14.66
N ARG A 95 0.66 -5.67 -14.73
CA ARG A 95 -0.07 -5.77 -16.00
C ARG A 95 -0.38 -4.39 -16.59
N HIS A 96 -0.76 -3.41 -15.77
CA HIS A 96 -1.08 -2.06 -16.28
C HIS A 96 0.13 -1.30 -16.84
N ARG A 97 1.34 -1.59 -16.37
CA ARG A 97 2.56 -0.94 -16.90
C ARG A 97 3.05 -1.55 -18.23
N ARG A 98 2.62 -2.77 -18.56
CA ARG A 98 2.95 -3.41 -19.85
C ARG A 98 2.01 -2.99 -20.98
N ASP A 99 0.79 -2.56 -20.66
CA ASP A 99 -0.21 -2.19 -21.66
C ASP A 99 -0.04 -0.75 -22.18
N SER A 100 0.71 0.10 -21.46
CA SER A 100 1.01 1.46 -21.92
C SER A 100 2.23 1.55 -22.86
N THR A 101 2.89 0.43 -23.17
CA THR A 101 4.06 0.38 -24.08
C THR A 101 3.74 -0.18 -25.47
N GLN A 102 2.48 -0.47 -25.77
CA GLN A 102 2.04 -0.91 -27.10
C GLN A 102 0.89 -0.05 -27.62
N ARG A 103 1.23 1.04 -28.30
CA ARG A 103 0.35 1.66 -29.30
C ARG A 103 1.00 1.49 -30.68
N PRO A 104 0.55 0.54 -31.50
CA PRO A 104 0.96 0.46 -32.89
C PRO A 104 0.11 1.41 -33.76
N THR A 105 0.75 1.87 -34.84
CA THR A 105 0.16 2.40 -36.10
C THR A 105 -0.66 3.69 -36.01
N GLN A 106 0.04 4.79 -36.27
CA GLN A 106 -0.50 6.06 -36.73
C GLN A 106 -1.16 5.85 -38.10
N PHE A 107 -2.49 5.85 -38.17
CA PHE A 107 -3.22 5.95 -39.43
C PHE A 107 -3.07 7.38 -39.94
N HIS A 108 -2.28 7.54 -41.01
CA HIS A 108 -2.23 8.75 -41.80
C HIS A 108 -3.45 8.75 -42.73
N ILE A 109 -4.46 9.54 -42.38
CA ILE A 109 -5.56 9.89 -43.28
C ILE A 109 -5.26 11.30 -43.76
N GLU A 110 -4.64 11.42 -44.93
CA GLU A 110 -4.72 12.64 -45.72
C GLU A 110 -5.87 12.49 -46.73
N ARG A 111 -6.88 13.32 -46.54
CA ARG A 111 -7.94 13.60 -47.50
C ARG A 111 -8.07 15.11 -47.54
N THR A 112 -8.29 15.65 -48.75
CA THR A 112 -8.55 17.05 -49.15
C THR A 112 -7.29 17.83 -49.56
N ASP A 113 -7.16 18.51 -50.70
CA ASP A 113 -8.07 18.85 -51.82
C ASP A 113 -7.23 19.33 -53.04
N SER A 114 -7.65 18.97 -54.27
CA SER A 114 -7.70 19.80 -55.52
C SER A 114 -7.81 18.91 -56.77
#